data_AF-A0A8T1VAF2-F1
#
_entry.id   AF-A0A8T1VAF2-F1
#
_cell.length_a   1.000
_cell.length_b   1.000
_cell.length_c   1.000
_cell.angle_alpha   90.00
_cell.angle_beta   90.00
_cell.angle_gamma   90.00
#
_symmetry.space_group_name_H-M   'P 1'
#
loop_
_entity.id
_entity.type
_entity.pdbx_description
1 polymer ?
#
loop_
_entity_poly.entity_id
_entity_poly.type
_entity_poly.pdbx_seq_one_letter_code
_entity_poly.pdbx_strand_id
1 'polypeptide(L)'
;MKRYCSSLRYDATFRCIEAPDFVKYQVESVEVAEKALVSGFALPNVVDATTKPRDGIVMVVYPKMVASAYATIRALRTVSGCRLPIEIWYREQEIRVGSEALAPLLELVDTNEAGDISFHKITDHWATGFGAKVFAVYNSFFERVLFLDADNVPARDPTYLFESPEFVDTGAIFWPDFWHPGHTIFNIHGQSLLWEVLGTTFVNSFEQESGQLLIDRRRHAAPLDLVKFYTFKRPNPFTRLKPSPS
;
A
#
# COMPACT_ATOMS: atom_id res chain seq x y z
N MET A 1 3.26 34.95 26.52
CA MET A 1 3.96 34.06 25.57
C MET A 1 3.05 32.86 25.27
N LYS A 2 2.24 32.92 24.21
CA LYS A 2 1.41 31.77 23.80
C LYS A 2 2.37 30.78 23.11
N ARG A 3 2.69 29.67 23.78
CA ARG A 3 3.35 28.54 23.14
C ARG A 3 2.28 27.82 22.32
N TYR A 4 2.21 28.14 21.04
CA TYR A 4 1.39 27.36 20.11
C TYR A 4 2.07 26.01 19.95
N CYS A 5 1.46 24.96 20.51
CA CYS A 5 1.88 23.59 20.25
C CYS A 5 1.33 23.22 18.87
N SER A 6 2.20 23.23 17.85
CA SER A 6 1.89 22.87 16.46
C SER A 6 1.98 21.36 16.22
N SER A 7 2.12 20.53 17.25
CA SER A 7 2.30 19.08 17.11
C SER A 7 1.05 18.34 16.63
N LEU A 8 -0.10 18.99 16.70
CA LEU A 8 -1.40 18.48 16.33
C LEU A 8 -2.04 19.40 15.28
N ARG A 9 -2.85 18.82 14.39
CA ARG A 9 -3.81 19.63 13.63
C ARG A 9 -4.75 20.37 14.59
N TYR A 10 -5.20 21.54 14.17
CA TYR A 10 -6.03 22.44 14.99
C TYR A 10 -7.38 21.83 15.43
N ASP A 11 -7.85 20.78 14.75
CA ASP A 11 -9.10 20.08 15.03
C ASP A 11 -8.91 18.72 15.72
N ALA A 12 -7.67 18.33 16.04
CA ALA A 12 -7.40 17.09 16.76
C ALA A 12 -7.77 17.20 18.24
N THR A 13 -8.47 16.19 18.78
CA THR A 13 -8.87 16.14 20.20
C THR A 13 -8.44 14.83 20.86
N PHE A 14 -7.82 14.96 22.03
CA PHE A 14 -7.34 13.86 22.86
C PHE A 14 -7.89 14.00 24.28
N ARG A 15 -8.46 12.92 24.82
CA ARG A 15 -8.96 12.84 26.19
C ARG A 15 -7.96 12.08 27.05
N CYS A 16 -7.82 12.43 28.32
CA CYS A 16 -6.88 11.76 29.23
C CYS A 16 -7.12 10.25 29.34
N ILE A 17 -8.37 9.79 29.20
CA ILE A 17 -8.72 8.36 29.22
C ILE A 17 -8.08 7.55 28.09
N GLU A 18 -7.58 8.21 27.04
CA GLU A 18 -7.00 7.59 25.85
C GLU A 18 -5.47 7.57 25.87
N ALA A 19 -4.84 8.20 26.87
CA ALA A 19 -3.40 8.20 27.03
C ALA A 19 -2.80 6.78 27.15
N PRO A 20 -3.43 5.80 27.84
CA PRO A 20 -2.90 4.45 27.89
C PRO A 20 -2.82 3.78 26.52
N ASP A 21 -3.86 3.93 25.69
CA ASP A 21 -3.88 3.35 24.33
C ASP A 21 -2.80 3.97 23.45
N PHE A 22 -2.57 5.27 23.60
CA PHE A 22 -1.53 6.00 22.85
C PHE A 22 -0.13 5.48 23.18
N VAL A 23 0.21 5.35 24.47
CA VAL A 23 1.52 4.82 24.92
C VAL A 23 1.68 3.36 24.52
N LYS A 24 0.62 2.56 24.67
CA LYS A 24 0.64 1.13 24.34
C LYS A 24 0.82 0.88 22.85
N TYR A 25 0.35 1.77 21.99
CA TYR A 25 0.43 1.62 20.54
C TYR A 25 1.86 1.47 20.03
N GLN A 26 2.80 2.26 20.57
CA GLN A 26 4.21 2.16 20.21
C GLN A 26 4.78 0.80 20.62
N VAL A 27 4.51 0.36 21.85
CA VAL A 27 4.97 -0.94 22.38
C VAL A 27 4.44 -2.09 21.52
N GLU A 28 3.14 -2.09 21.21
CA GLU A 28 2.51 -3.11 20.35
C GLU A 28 3.11 -3.11 18.94
N SER A 29 3.48 -1.93 18.41
CA SER A 29 4.11 -1.84 17.08
C SER A 29 5.51 -2.46 17.05
N VAL A 30 6.28 -2.31 18.13
CA VAL A 30 7.59 -2.96 18.29
C VAL A 30 7.43 -4.46 18.40
N GLU A 31 6.48 -4.94 19.21
CA GLU A 31 6.20 -6.38 19.33
C GLU A 31 5.79 -7.02 18.00
N VAL A 32 5.04 -6.31 17.16
CA VAL A 32 4.68 -6.77 15.81
C VAL A 32 5.93 -6.92 14.94
N ALA A 33 6.81 -5.91 14.91
CA ALA A 33 8.04 -5.96 14.14
C ALA A 33 8.96 -7.09 14.63
N GLU A 34 9.13 -7.25 15.95
CA GLU A 34 9.94 -8.32 16.53
C GLU A 34 9.42 -9.71 16.17
N LYS A 35 8.10 -9.94 16.24
CA LYS A 35 7.48 -11.20 15.84
C LYS A 35 7.73 -11.53 14.37
N ALA A 36 7.67 -10.52 13.51
CA ALA A 36 7.89 -10.68 12.08
C ALA A 36 9.36 -10.86 11.68
N LEU A 37 10.30 -10.55 12.58
CA LEU A 37 11.75 -10.79 12.40
C LEU A 37 12.17 -12.22 12.82
N VAL A 38 11.33 -12.96 13.54
CA VAL A 38 11.63 -14.34 13.96
C VAL A 38 11.71 -15.27 12.75
N SER A 39 12.69 -16.18 12.76
CA SER A 39 12.85 -17.22 11.74
C SER A 39 11.57 -18.05 11.58
N GLY A 40 11.05 -18.13 10.35
CA GLY A 40 9.83 -18.87 10.04
C GLY A 40 8.56 -18.01 9.96
N PHE A 41 8.65 -16.70 10.24
CA PHE A 41 7.58 -15.78 9.87
C PHE A 41 7.47 -15.72 8.34
N ALA A 42 6.25 -15.87 7.83
CA ALA A 42 5.96 -15.76 6.41
C ALA A 42 4.68 -14.94 6.23
N LEU A 43 4.70 -14.05 5.24
CA LEU A 43 3.51 -13.33 4.82
C LEU A 43 2.52 -14.30 4.14
N PRO A 44 1.22 -13.98 4.13
CA PRO A 44 0.23 -14.78 3.42
C PRO A 44 0.61 -14.94 1.95
N ASN A 45 0.29 -16.11 1.40
CA ASN A 45 0.42 -16.41 -0.02
C ASN A 45 1.84 -16.33 -0.60
N VAL A 46 2.87 -16.14 0.23
CA VAL A 46 4.27 -16.33 -0.16
C VAL A 46 4.54 -17.83 -0.12
N VAL A 47 4.47 -18.49 -1.27
CA VAL A 47 4.70 -19.93 -1.44
C VAL A 47 6.13 -20.20 -1.89
N ASP A 48 6.73 -21.31 -1.42
CA ASP A 48 8.01 -21.77 -1.92
C ASP A 48 7.92 -22.09 -3.42
N ALA A 49 8.83 -21.47 -4.18
CA ALA A 49 8.73 -21.27 -5.62
C ALA A 49 8.81 -22.58 -6.43
N THR A 50 7.67 -23.09 -6.89
CA THR A 50 7.64 -24.05 -8.01
C THR A 50 6.51 -23.85 -9.01
N THR A 51 5.47 -23.05 -8.72
CA THR A 51 4.25 -23.02 -9.58
C THR A 51 3.62 -21.64 -9.84
N LYS A 52 4.08 -20.57 -9.17
CA LYS A 52 3.50 -19.22 -9.36
C LYS A 52 4.54 -18.21 -9.83
N PRO A 53 4.12 -17.16 -10.56
CA PRO A 53 5.02 -16.09 -10.93
C PRO A 53 5.58 -15.42 -9.68
N ARG A 54 6.89 -15.15 -9.66
CA ARG A 54 7.55 -14.46 -8.57
C ARG A 54 7.24 -12.96 -8.56
N ASP A 55 7.13 -12.38 -9.75
CA ASP A 55 7.03 -10.94 -9.97
C ASP A 55 5.69 -10.62 -10.62
N GLY A 56 5.06 -9.53 -10.18
CA GLY A 56 3.82 -9.11 -10.81
C GLY A 56 3.37 -7.73 -10.37
N ILE A 57 2.33 -7.26 -11.04
CA ILE A 57 1.70 -5.97 -10.79
C ILE A 57 0.47 -6.20 -9.93
N VAL A 58 0.31 -5.39 -8.88
CA VAL A 58 -0.88 -5.42 -8.01
C VAL A 58 -1.64 -4.11 -8.19
N MET A 59 -2.94 -4.20 -8.48
CA MET A 59 -3.83 -3.06 -8.62
C MET A 59 -5.06 -3.23 -7.73
N VAL A 60 -5.48 -2.15 -7.07
CA VAL A 60 -6.77 -2.12 -6.36
C VAL A 60 -7.79 -1.35 -7.20
N VAL A 61 -8.95 -1.96 -7.42
CA VAL A 61 -10.01 -1.41 -8.26
C VAL A 61 -11.32 -1.29 -7.48
N TYR A 62 -11.99 -0.15 -7.67
CA TYR A 62 -13.36 0.14 -7.23
C TYR A 62 -14.16 0.68 -8.42
N PRO A 63 -15.50 0.78 -8.36
CA PRO A 63 -16.33 0.93 -9.56
C PRO A 63 -15.94 2.10 -10.48
N LYS A 64 -15.54 3.25 -9.92
CA LYS A 64 -15.15 4.43 -10.71
C LYS A 64 -13.80 4.28 -11.41
N MET A 65 -12.94 3.36 -10.95
CA MET A 65 -11.58 3.17 -11.49
C MET A 65 -11.49 2.05 -12.51
N VAL A 66 -12.57 1.32 -12.78
CA VAL A 66 -12.57 0.20 -13.73
C VAL A 66 -12.12 0.65 -15.11
N ALA A 67 -12.63 1.79 -15.60
CA ALA A 67 -12.25 2.33 -16.89
C ALA A 67 -10.76 2.70 -16.94
N SER A 68 -10.24 3.32 -15.88
CA SER A 68 -8.82 3.65 -15.76
C SER A 68 -7.96 2.38 -15.73
N ALA A 69 -8.32 1.39 -14.92
CA ALA A 69 -7.62 0.11 -14.85
C ALA A 69 -7.59 -0.59 -16.21
N TYR A 70 -8.73 -0.61 -16.92
CA TYR A 70 -8.81 -1.16 -18.28
C TYR A 70 -7.84 -0.46 -19.24
N ALA A 71 -7.83 0.88 -19.24
CA ALA A 71 -6.93 1.66 -20.08
C ALA A 71 -5.45 1.40 -19.73
N THR A 72 -5.11 1.38 -18.44
CA THR A 72 -3.77 1.10 -17.92
C THR A 72 -3.29 -0.29 -18.32
N ILE A 73 -4.11 -1.32 -18.12
CA ILE A 73 -3.79 -2.71 -18.50
C ILE A 73 -3.61 -2.81 -20.02
N ARG A 74 -4.50 -2.20 -20.81
CA ARG A 74 -4.33 -2.19 -22.27
C ARG A 74 -3.04 -1.51 -22.69
N ALA A 75 -2.70 -0.35 -22.13
CA ALA A 75 -1.45 0.34 -22.43
C ALA A 75 -0.23 -0.53 -22.08
N LEU A 76 -0.24 -1.20 -20.92
CA LEU A 76 0.78 -2.17 -20.53
C LEU A 76 0.92 -3.27 -21.58
N ARG A 77 -0.17 -3.89 -22.04
CA ARG A 77 -0.13 -5.00 -22.99
C ARG A 77 0.20 -4.60 -24.43
N THR A 78 -0.41 -3.54 -24.94
CA THR A 78 -0.37 -3.21 -26.37
C THR A 78 0.66 -2.16 -26.73
N VAL A 79 0.93 -1.19 -25.83
CA VAL A 79 1.89 -0.11 -26.09
C VAL A 79 3.28 -0.51 -25.60
N SER A 80 3.37 -1.01 -24.36
CA SER A 80 4.67 -1.36 -23.77
C SER A 80 5.11 -2.81 -24.03
N GLY A 81 4.16 -3.70 -24.37
CA GLY A 81 4.43 -5.13 -24.55
C GLY A 81 4.67 -5.90 -23.25
N CYS A 82 4.42 -5.30 -22.09
CA CYS A 82 4.66 -5.88 -20.77
C CYS A 82 3.89 -7.20 -20.59
N ARG A 83 4.59 -8.23 -20.11
CA ARG A 83 4.05 -9.58 -19.86
C ARG A 83 3.97 -9.96 -18.39
N LEU A 84 4.29 -9.04 -17.48
CA LEU A 84 4.11 -9.30 -16.05
C LEU A 84 2.66 -9.67 -15.74
N PRO A 85 2.43 -10.71 -14.92
CA PRO A 85 1.09 -11.06 -14.45
C PRO A 85 0.52 -9.93 -13.58
N ILE A 86 -0.80 -9.79 -13.58
CA ILE A 86 -1.51 -8.73 -12.86
C ILE A 86 -2.49 -9.34 -11.86
N GLU A 87 -2.46 -8.86 -10.63
CA GLU A 87 -3.48 -9.11 -9.63
C GLU A 87 -4.40 -7.90 -9.50
N ILE A 88 -5.69 -8.10 -9.73
CA ILE A 88 -6.73 -7.09 -9.52
C ILE A 88 -7.46 -7.41 -8.23
N TRP A 89 -7.26 -6.58 -7.22
CA TRP A 89 -7.91 -6.67 -5.92
C TRP A 89 -9.12 -5.71 -5.86
N TYR A 90 -10.25 -6.19 -5.36
CA TYR A 90 -11.45 -5.37 -5.21
C TYR A 90 -12.21 -5.71 -3.94
N ARG A 91 -12.91 -4.73 -3.37
CA ARG A 91 -13.76 -4.95 -2.20
C ARG A 91 -15.10 -5.53 -2.62
N GLU A 92 -15.45 -6.69 -2.07
CA GLU A 92 -16.72 -7.38 -2.39
C GLU A 92 -17.95 -6.53 -2.02
N GLN A 93 -17.82 -5.67 -1.02
CA GLN A 93 -18.88 -4.76 -0.59
C GLN A 93 -19.14 -3.61 -1.58
N GLU A 94 -18.14 -3.23 -2.37
CA GLU A 94 -18.24 -2.17 -3.38
C GLU A 94 -18.56 -2.73 -4.76
N ILE A 95 -18.03 -3.92 -5.06
CA ILE A 95 -18.17 -4.61 -6.33
C ILE A 95 -18.61 -6.04 -6.04
N ARG A 96 -19.83 -6.38 -6.45
CA ARG A 96 -20.28 -7.78 -6.45
C ARG A 96 -19.76 -8.47 -7.70
N VAL A 97 -19.31 -9.73 -7.55
CA VAL A 97 -18.92 -10.57 -8.69
C VAL A 97 -20.12 -10.73 -9.63
N GLY A 98 -19.88 -10.52 -10.93
CA GLY A 98 -20.95 -10.52 -11.95
C GLY A 98 -21.73 -9.22 -12.04
N SER A 99 -21.35 -8.18 -11.29
CA SER A 99 -21.87 -6.84 -11.56
C SER A 99 -21.29 -6.30 -12.87
N GLU A 100 -22.10 -5.52 -13.59
CA GLU A 100 -21.69 -4.79 -14.80
C GLU A 100 -20.44 -3.93 -14.57
N ALA A 101 -20.15 -3.59 -13.30
CA ALA A 101 -18.97 -2.81 -12.94
C ALA A 101 -17.64 -3.49 -13.30
N LEU A 102 -17.50 -4.82 -13.19
CA LEU A 102 -16.25 -5.50 -13.58
C LEU A 102 -16.25 -6.05 -15.00
N ALA A 103 -17.39 -6.03 -15.69
CA ALA A 103 -17.54 -6.61 -17.03
C ALA A 103 -16.42 -6.17 -17.99
N PRO A 104 -16.02 -4.88 -18.07
CA PRO A 104 -14.93 -4.48 -18.97
C PRO A 104 -13.59 -5.17 -18.69
N LEU A 105 -13.26 -5.41 -17.41
CA LEU A 105 -12.02 -6.08 -17.03
C LEU A 105 -12.09 -7.59 -17.23
N LEU A 106 -13.26 -8.20 -16.99
CA LEU A 106 -13.48 -9.63 -17.26
C LEU A 106 -13.42 -9.92 -18.76
N GLU A 107 -14.09 -9.10 -19.58
CA GLU A 107 -14.04 -9.19 -21.04
C GLU A 107 -12.62 -9.00 -21.57
N LEU A 108 -11.81 -8.14 -20.93
CA LEU A 108 -10.40 -7.99 -21.28
C LEU A 108 -9.65 -9.30 -21.11
N VAL A 109 -9.84 -10.02 -19.98
CA VAL A 109 -9.18 -11.30 -19.71
C VAL A 109 -9.54 -12.39 -20.73
N ASP A 110 -10.77 -12.36 -21.25
CA ASP A 110 -11.20 -13.30 -22.29
C ASP A 110 -10.53 -13.03 -23.65
N THR A 111 -9.84 -11.90 -23.81
CA THR A 111 -9.00 -11.66 -24.99
C THR A 111 -7.63 -12.31 -24.85
N ASN A 112 -7.11 -12.87 -25.94
CA ASN A 112 -5.73 -13.39 -26.00
C ASN A 112 -4.64 -12.32 -25.73
N GLU A 113 -5.02 -11.04 -25.62
CA GLU A 113 -4.11 -9.91 -25.42
C GLU A 113 -3.85 -9.57 -23.95
N ALA A 114 -4.72 -9.99 -23.03
CA ALA A 114 -4.65 -9.59 -21.62
C ALA A 114 -3.49 -10.20 -20.82
N GLY A 115 -2.95 -11.33 -21.27
CA GLY A 115 -1.95 -12.08 -20.51
C GLY A 115 -2.54 -12.67 -19.21
N ASP A 116 -1.67 -12.95 -18.24
CA ASP A 116 -2.08 -13.52 -16.95
C ASP A 116 -2.65 -12.43 -16.04
N ILE A 117 -3.96 -12.46 -15.80
CA ILE A 117 -4.68 -11.55 -14.90
C ILE A 117 -5.53 -12.38 -13.95
N SER A 118 -5.37 -12.14 -12.65
CA SER A 118 -6.13 -12.80 -11.60
C SER A 118 -6.92 -11.80 -10.76
N PHE A 119 -8.10 -12.20 -10.30
CA PHE A 119 -9.02 -11.36 -9.55
C PHE A 119 -9.15 -11.85 -8.10
N HIS A 120 -8.95 -10.94 -7.14
CA HIS A 120 -8.93 -11.27 -5.72
C HIS A 120 -9.89 -10.39 -4.93
N LYS A 121 -10.63 -11.01 -4.00
CA LYS A 121 -11.58 -10.30 -3.14
C LYS A 121 -10.91 -9.82 -1.87
N ILE A 122 -11.17 -8.57 -1.52
CA ILE A 122 -10.93 -8.02 -0.19
C ILE A 122 -12.21 -8.25 0.62
N THR A 123 -12.15 -9.21 1.54
CA THR A 123 -13.26 -9.57 2.44
C THR A 123 -13.20 -8.85 3.79
N ASP A 124 -12.04 -8.27 4.15
CA ASP A 124 -11.90 -7.47 5.36
C ASP A 124 -12.71 -6.17 5.25
N HIS A 125 -13.70 -6.02 6.14
CA HIS A 125 -14.56 -4.85 6.18
C HIS A 125 -13.80 -3.55 6.48
N TRP A 126 -12.67 -3.63 7.19
CA TRP A 126 -11.84 -2.49 7.57
C TRP A 126 -10.83 -2.07 6.51
N ALA A 127 -10.61 -2.91 5.48
CA ALA A 127 -9.77 -2.59 4.33
C ALA A 127 -10.50 -1.68 3.35
N THR A 128 -10.75 -0.44 3.77
CA THR A 128 -11.41 0.61 2.98
C THR A 128 -10.41 1.71 2.59
N GLY A 129 -10.68 2.43 1.50
CA GLY A 129 -9.83 3.52 1.02
C GLY A 129 -8.37 3.06 0.84
N PHE A 130 -7.42 3.79 1.42
CA PHE A 130 -5.99 3.44 1.39
C PHE A 130 -5.67 2.08 2.04
N GLY A 131 -6.49 1.62 3.00
CA GLY A 131 -6.31 0.32 3.62
C GLY A 131 -6.49 -0.85 2.66
N ALA A 132 -7.24 -0.68 1.57
CA ALA A 132 -7.36 -1.69 0.52
C ALA A 132 -6.03 -1.94 -0.20
N LYS A 133 -5.22 -0.89 -0.40
CA LYS A 133 -3.87 -0.99 -1.00
C LYS A 133 -2.94 -1.82 -0.12
N VAL A 134 -2.90 -1.50 1.17
CA VAL A 134 -2.11 -2.23 2.17
C VAL A 134 -2.54 -3.69 2.23
N PHE A 135 -3.85 -3.95 2.23
CA PHE A 135 -4.38 -5.31 2.22
C PHE A 135 -3.94 -6.09 0.98
N ALA A 136 -4.03 -5.49 -0.21
CA ALA A 136 -3.66 -6.13 -1.47
C ALA A 136 -2.17 -6.48 -1.51
N VAL A 137 -1.28 -5.53 -1.19
CA VAL A 137 0.17 -5.78 -1.14
C VAL A 137 0.51 -6.83 -0.09
N TYR A 138 -0.10 -6.76 1.10
CA TYR A 138 0.18 -7.72 2.19
C TYR A 138 -0.28 -9.14 1.84
N ASN A 139 -1.36 -9.31 1.08
CA ASN A 139 -1.96 -10.62 0.75
C ASN A 139 -1.69 -11.10 -0.68
N SER A 140 -0.89 -10.38 -1.47
CA SER A 140 -0.55 -10.76 -2.84
C SER A 140 0.01 -12.18 -2.95
N PHE A 141 -0.14 -12.84 -4.10
CA PHE A 141 0.52 -14.12 -4.39
C PHE A 141 1.90 -13.94 -5.03
N PHE A 142 2.28 -12.72 -5.43
CA PHE A 142 3.62 -12.42 -5.92
C PHE A 142 4.59 -12.19 -4.77
N GLU A 143 5.82 -12.68 -4.86
CA GLU A 143 6.89 -12.38 -3.89
C GLU A 143 7.37 -10.94 -4.06
N ARG A 144 7.57 -10.51 -5.31
CA ARG A 144 7.98 -9.15 -5.68
C ARG A 144 6.82 -8.42 -6.33
N VAL A 145 6.37 -7.33 -5.73
CA VAL A 145 5.17 -6.60 -6.14
C VAL A 145 5.53 -5.22 -6.65
N LEU A 146 5.13 -4.91 -7.89
CA LEU A 146 4.95 -3.55 -8.36
C LEU A 146 3.49 -3.16 -8.11
N PHE A 147 3.22 -2.41 -7.05
CA PHE A 147 1.89 -1.85 -6.84
C PHE A 147 1.70 -0.64 -7.75
N LEU A 148 0.56 -0.58 -8.44
CA LEU A 148 0.15 0.55 -9.25
C LEU A 148 -1.32 0.89 -8.97
N ASP A 149 -1.59 2.17 -8.73
CA ASP A 149 -2.96 2.68 -8.78
C ASP A 149 -3.55 2.48 -10.18
N ALA A 150 -4.87 2.36 -10.22
CA ALA A 150 -5.60 2.04 -11.45
C ALA A 150 -5.43 3.08 -12.57
N ASP A 151 -5.06 4.31 -12.23
CA ASP A 151 -4.80 5.44 -13.12
C ASP A 151 -3.29 5.74 -13.33
N ASN A 152 -2.40 4.93 -12.78
CA ASN A 152 -0.95 5.13 -12.94
C ASN A 152 -0.41 4.33 -14.13
N VAL A 153 -0.41 4.92 -15.33
CA VAL A 153 0.00 4.26 -16.59
C VAL A 153 1.52 4.33 -16.80
N PRO A 154 2.24 3.18 -16.85
CA PRO A 154 3.69 3.20 -17.11
C PRO A 154 4.03 3.65 -18.53
N ALA A 155 5.03 4.53 -18.65
CA ALA A 155 5.48 5.07 -19.94
C ALA A 155 6.31 4.07 -20.78
N ARG A 156 6.80 2.98 -20.17
CA ARG A 156 7.50 1.87 -20.81
C ARG A 156 7.28 0.59 -20.02
N ASP A 157 7.71 -0.55 -20.55
CA ASP A 157 7.62 -1.84 -19.85
C ASP A 157 8.33 -1.73 -18.48
N PRO A 158 7.62 -1.92 -17.35
CA PRO A 158 8.21 -1.77 -16.02
C PRO A 158 9.01 -2.99 -15.56
N THR A 159 9.08 -4.07 -16.35
CA THR A 159 9.76 -5.32 -15.96
C THR A 159 11.22 -5.11 -15.53
N TYR A 160 11.93 -4.17 -16.16
CA TYR A 160 13.33 -3.88 -15.80
C TYR A 160 13.50 -3.40 -14.35
N LEU A 161 12.46 -2.88 -13.70
CA LEU A 161 12.55 -2.36 -12.33
C LEU A 161 12.89 -3.47 -11.32
N PHE A 162 12.44 -4.70 -11.57
CA PHE A 162 12.71 -5.86 -10.69
C PHE A 162 14.18 -6.30 -10.68
N GLU A 163 14.95 -5.83 -11.66
CA GLU A 163 16.38 -6.13 -11.82
C GLU A 163 17.22 -4.85 -11.81
N SER A 164 16.62 -3.71 -11.42
CA SER A 164 17.36 -2.46 -11.29
C SER A 164 18.37 -2.58 -10.13
N PRO A 165 19.55 -1.92 -10.22
CA PRO A 165 20.55 -1.98 -9.16
C PRO A 165 19.98 -1.59 -7.79
N GLU A 166 19.11 -0.57 -7.74
CA GLU A 166 18.46 -0.10 -6.53
C GLU A 166 17.57 -1.18 -5.92
N PHE A 167 16.74 -1.86 -6.73
CA PHE A 167 15.86 -2.90 -6.23
C PHE A 167 16.63 -4.17 -5.81
N VAL A 168 17.67 -4.54 -6.55
CA VAL A 168 18.51 -5.70 -6.18
C VAL A 168 19.21 -5.46 -4.85
N ASP A 169 19.73 -4.25 -4.64
CA ASP A 169 20.39 -3.85 -3.40
C ASP A 169 19.42 -3.82 -2.21
N THR A 170 18.34 -3.04 -2.32
CA THR A 170 17.46 -2.73 -1.17
C THR A 170 16.23 -3.63 -1.06
N GLY A 171 15.78 -4.23 -2.16
CA GLY A 171 14.50 -4.93 -2.26
C GLY A 171 13.28 -4.00 -2.23
N ALA A 172 13.44 -2.67 -2.29
CA ALA A 172 12.32 -1.74 -2.32
C ALA A 172 12.65 -0.43 -3.06
N ILE A 173 11.73 0.03 -3.91
CA ILE A 173 11.80 1.34 -4.58
C ILE A 173 10.53 2.12 -4.27
N PHE A 174 10.72 3.35 -3.81
CA PHE A 174 9.68 4.33 -3.56
C PHE A 174 9.94 5.57 -4.40
N TRP A 175 8.87 6.13 -4.96
CA TRP A 175 8.94 7.37 -5.73
C TRP A 175 8.70 8.57 -4.80
N PRO A 176 9.47 9.67 -4.95
CA PRO A 176 9.19 10.89 -4.21
C PRO A 176 7.86 11.49 -4.67
N ASP A 177 7.05 11.91 -3.70
CA ASP A 177 5.85 12.71 -3.91
C ASP A 177 6.23 14.19 -4.08
N PHE A 178 5.29 15.00 -4.58
CA PHE A 178 5.38 16.45 -4.63
C PHE A 178 5.53 17.08 -3.24
N TRP A 179 5.00 16.43 -2.20
CA TRP A 179 4.99 16.97 -0.84
C TRP A 179 6.36 16.90 -0.15
N HIS A 180 6.71 18.01 0.50
CA HIS A 180 7.88 18.14 1.35
C HIS A 180 7.42 18.58 2.76
N PRO A 181 8.08 18.19 3.86
CA PRO A 181 7.65 18.50 5.23
C PRO A 181 7.40 19.98 5.54
N GLY A 182 8.00 20.90 4.77
CA GLY A 182 7.74 22.35 4.87
C GLY A 182 6.44 22.83 4.19
N HIS A 183 5.85 22.00 3.34
CA HIS A 183 4.68 22.31 2.50
C HIS A 183 3.67 21.16 2.43
N THR A 184 3.69 20.26 3.40
CA THR A 184 2.76 19.14 3.45
C THR A 184 1.38 19.60 3.95
N ILE A 185 0.33 19.09 3.32
CA ILE A 185 -1.03 19.22 3.84
C ILE A 185 -1.30 18.20 4.94
N PHE A 186 -0.44 17.20 5.09
CA PHE A 186 -0.52 16.17 6.14
C PHE A 186 0.22 16.68 7.37
N ASN A 187 -0.21 16.29 8.58
CA ASN A 187 0.45 16.71 9.81
C ASN A 187 1.81 15.98 10.00
N ILE A 188 2.68 16.01 8.99
CA ILE A 188 3.92 15.23 8.84
C ILE A 188 5.11 16.21 8.75
N HIS A 189 5.32 16.98 9.81
CA HIS A 189 6.46 17.88 9.98
C HIS A 189 7.22 17.54 11.26
N GLY A 190 8.42 18.08 11.46
CA GLY A 190 9.32 17.66 12.55
C GLY A 190 8.84 17.88 13.99
N GLN A 191 7.70 18.55 14.19
CA GLN A 191 7.08 18.73 15.51
C GLN A 191 5.83 17.85 15.69
N SER A 192 5.46 17.05 14.69
CA SER A 192 4.25 16.24 14.72
C SER A 192 4.30 15.20 15.84
N LEU A 193 3.18 15.05 16.54
CA LEU A 193 2.99 13.99 17.53
C LEU A 193 3.05 12.57 16.90
N LEU A 194 2.96 12.49 15.57
CA LEU A 194 3.11 11.25 14.82
C LEU A 194 4.41 10.51 15.15
N TRP A 195 5.53 11.24 15.29
CA TRP A 195 6.85 10.66 15.53
C TRP A 195 6.93 9.95 16.88
N GLU A 196 6.25 10.49 17.90
CA GLU A 196 6.16 9.86 19.22
C GLU A 196 5.32 8.59 19.16
N VAL A 197 4.19 8.59 18.44
CA VAL A 197 3.35 7.38 18.24
C VAL A 197 4.13 6.27 17.54
N LEU A 198 4.88 6.62 16.51
CA LEU A 198 5.65 5.67 15.72
C LEU A 198 6.95 5.24 16.43
N GLY A 199 7.41 5.99 17.43
CA GLY A 199 8.71 5.78 18.04
C GLY A 199 9.88 6.02 17.07
N THR A 200 9.69 6.88 16.08
CA THR A 200 10.70 7.17 15.03
C THR A 200 11.12 8.63 15.06
N THR A 201 12.30 8.92 14.53
CA THR A 201 12.78 10.29 14.38
C THR A 201 12.30 10.90 13.07
N PHE A 202 11.91 12.17 13.09
CA PHE A 202 11.62 12.91 11.88
C PHE A 202 12.81 12.90 10.91
N VAL A 203 12.53 12.63 9.63
CA VAL A 203 13.48 12.76 8.54
C VAL A 203 12.97 13.83 7.58
N ASN A 204 13.81 14.82 7.30
CA ASN A 204 13.48 15.88 6.35
C ASN A 204 13.78 15.42 4.92
N SER A 205 12.88 14.59 4.39
CA SER A 205 12.90 14.11 3.01
C SER A 205 11.57 14.40 2.33
N PHE A 206 11.52 14.24 1.00
CA PHE A 206 10.24 14.17 0.30
C PHE A 206 9.38 13.05 0.88
N GLU A 207 8.07 13.28 0.87
CA GLU A 207 7.11 12.20 1.10
C GLU A 207 7.17 11.19 -0.05
N GLN A 208 6.50 10.05 0.11
CA GLN A 208 6.52 8.98 -0.88
C GLN A 208 5.16 8.86 -1.56
N GLU A 209 5.17 8.71 -2.88
CA GLU A 209 3.97 8.48 -3.67
C GLU A 209 3.32 7.14 -3.27
N SER A 210 2.03 7.19 -2.94
CA SER A 210 1.26 6.01 -2.51
C SER A 210 0.67 5.22 -3.69
N GLY A 211 0.63 5.83 -4.87
CA GLY A 211 0.09 5.23 -6.09
C GLY A 211 1.05 4.30 -6.83
N GLN A 212 2.33 4.29 -6.48
CA GLN A 212 3.29 3.35 -7.05
C GLN A 212 4.44 3.02 -6.09
N LEU A 213 4.71 1.72 -5.94
CA LEU A 213 5.87 1.23 -5.18
C LEU A 213 6.29 -0.13 -5.71
N LEU A 214 7.57 -0.46 -5.54
CA LEU A 214 8.12 -1.77 -5.84
C LEU A 214 8.70 -2.38 -4.57
N ILE A 215 8.29 -3.59 -4.21
CA ILE A 215 8.71 -4.23 -2.95
C ILE A 215 8.92 -5.74 -3.09
N ASP A 216 10.03 -6.24 -2.56
CA ASP A 216 10.24 -7.64 -2.23
C ASP A 216 9.59 -7.93 -0.88
N ARG A 217 8.44 -8.58 -0.92
CA ARG A 217 7.62 -8.84 0.28
C ARG A 217 8.31 -9.77 1.26
N ARG A 218 9.14 -10.69 0.77
CA ARG A 218 9.85 -11.65 1.62
C ARG A 218 11.00 -10.97 2.37
N ARG A 219 11.77 -10.11 1.71
CA ARG A 219 12.81 -9.31 2.38
C ARG A 219 12.23 -8.29 3.36
N HIS A 220 11.04 -7.77 3.07
CA HIS A 220 10.39 -6.71 3.86
C HIS A 220 9.16 -7.17 4.64
N ALA A 221 9.15 -8.43 5.11
CA ALA A 221 8.03 -9.00 5.83
C ALA A 221 7.69 -8.25 7.13
N ALA A 222 8.70 -7.86 7.91
CA ALA A 222 8.50 -7.11 9.15
C ALA A 222 7.98 -5.68 8.93
N PRO A 223 8.56 -4.86 8.02
CA PRO A 223 7.95 -3.58 7.64
C PRO A 223 6.51 -3.71 7.14
N LEU A 224 6.20 -4.75 6.34
CA LEU A 224 4.85 -4.96 5.82
C LEU A 224 3.84 -5.31 6.92
N ASP A 225 4.20 -6.15 7.89
CA ASP A 225 3.31 -6.46 9.02
C ASP A 225 3.13 -5.25 9.95
N LEU A 226 4.16 -4.41 10.08
CA LEU A 226 4.08 -3.15 10.80
C LEU A 226 3.12 -2.15 10.12
N VAL A 227 3.21 -1.97 8.79
CA VAL A 227 2.28 -1.12 8.03
C VAL A 227 0.84 -1.65 8.12
N LYS A 228 0.66 -2.97 8.05
CA LYS A 228 -0.64 -3.61 8.28
C LYS A 228 -1.17 -3.32 9.69
N PHE A 229 -0.33 -3.42 10.73
CA PHE A 229 -0.71 -3.04 12.09
C PHE A 229 -1.14 -1.57 12.15
N TYR A 230 -0.35 -0.66 11.58
CA TYR A 230 -0.69 0.77 11.53
C TYR A 230 -2.01 1.08 10.82
N THR A 231 -2.35 0.28 9.81
CA THR A 231 -3.58 0.44 9.03
C THR A 231 -4.79 -0.11 9.78
N PHE A 232 -4.69 -1.31 10.35
CA PHE A 232 -5.86 -2.07 10.83
C PHE A 232 -6.02 -2.11 12.34
N LYS A 233 -4.97 -1.84 13.14
CA LYS A 233 -5.08 -1.83 14.60
C LYS A 233 -6.13 -0.82 15.05
N ARG A 234 -6.95 -1.24 16.02
CA ARG A 234 -7.91 -0.37 16.70
C ARG A 234 -7.69 -0.42 18.23
N PRO A 235 -7.94 0.69 18.95
CA PRO A 235 -8.16 2.04 18.42
C PRO A 235 -6.95 2.55 17.61
N ASN A 236 -7.18 3.35 16.57
CA ASN A 236 -6.11 3.84 15.70
C ASN A 236 -5.83 5.33 15.98
N PRO A 237 -4.67 5.70 16.56
CA PRO A 237 -4.34 7.08 16.87
C PRO A 237 -4.27 7.98 15.61
N PHE A 238 -3.96 7.42 14.43
CA PHE A 238 -3.85 8.18 13.18
C PHE A 238 -5.17 8.78 12.71
N THR A 239 -6.30 8.16 13.05
CA THR A 239 -7.64 8.71 12.71
C THR A 239 -7.85 10.11 13.27
N ARG A 240 -7.14 10.46 14.35
CA ARG A 240 -7.22 11.76 15.02
C ARG A 240 -6.07 12.68 14.66
N LEU A 241 -4.89 12.12 14.42
CA LEU A 241 -3.74 12.87 13.94
C LEU A 241 -3.92 13.35 12.49
N LYS A 242 -4.83 12.71 11.73
CA LYS A 242 -5.16 13.00 10.33
C LYS A 242 -3.91 13.21 9.46
N PRO A 243 -3.01 12.21 9.35
CA PRO A 243 -1.88 12.26 8.44
C PRO A 243 -2.28 12.06 6.96
N SER A 244 -3.58 11.99 6.63
CA SER A 244 -4.11 11.85 5.27
C SER A 244 -5.06 13.01 4.93
N PRO A 245 -5.32 13.29 3.63
CA PRO A 245 -6.33 14.26 3.26
C PRO A 245 -7.72 13.68 3.58
N SER A 246 -8.66 14.56 3.91
CA SER A 246 -10.07 14.23 4.14
C SER A 246 -10.79 13.88 2.84
#